data_AF-A0A961GQG4-F1
#
_entry.id   AF-A0A961GQG4-F1
#
_cell.length_a   1.000
_cell.length_b   1.000
_cell.length_c   1.000
_cell.angle_alpha   90.00
_cell.angle_beta   90.00
_cell.angle_gamma   90.00
#
_symmetry.space_group_name_H-M   'P 1'
#
loop_
_entity.id
_entity.type
_entity.pdbx_description
1 polymer ?
#
loop_
_entity_poly.entity_id
_entity_poly.type
_entity_poly.pdbx_seq_one_letter_code
_entity_poly.pdbx_strand_id
1 'polypeptide(L)'
;MLTLVAVGLVVAAAAAFRGTWSPCGLSMLSTVTPLAESGRGHRYRWTATWFFLGAVLGGATTGSVAAVAAVGIGALDLSAPTTYAIAGVAAVCAAGLDGRLLGPPIPHHRRQVNEDWLGRYRAWVYGAGFGWQIGTGVATYIMSAGVYLVIALAALTGDPRSALVVCVAFGAVRGSMVLIGARITSAERLARVHERFEAWREPVRRGVLGVLVLAAVVLAVAGGAVAVVAAIASATVVSTIGAIRRVRRGSPAPAADACSIVGAAAT
;
A
#
# COMPACT_ATOMS: atom_id res chain seq x y z
N MET A 1 19.28 12.88 4.62
CA MET A 1 18.77 11.54 5.02
C MET A 1 17.53 11.62 5.89
N LEU A 2 17.48 12.45 6.95
CA LEU A 2 16.26 12.62 7.78
C LEU A 2 14.99 12.90 6.95
N THR A 3 15.09 13.74 5.92
CA THR A 3 13.97 14.05 5.00
C THR A 3 13.43 12.80 4.29
N LEU A 4 14.30 11.89 3.82
CA LEU A 4 13.87 10.64 3.17
C LEU A 4 13.10 9.75 4.14
N VAL A 5 13.58 9.63 5.38
CA VAL A 5 12.91 8.84 6.42
C VAL A 5 11.55 9.45 6.75
N ALA A 6 11.47 10.77 6.96
CA ALA A 6 10.23 11.46 7.26
C ALA A 6 9.19 11.31 6.13
N VAL A 7 9.60 11.54 4.87
CA VAL A 7 8.73 11.34 3.70
C VAL A 7 8.35 9.86 3.59
N GLY A 8 9.28 8.94 3.79
CA GLY A 8 9.05 7.49 3.78
C GLY A 8 8.00 7.07 4.80
N LEU A 9 8.02 7.60 6.02
CA LEU A 9 7.04 7.32 7.07
C LEU A 9 5.65 7.88 6.73
N VAL A 10 5.57 9.09 6.17
CA VAL A 10 4.30 9.70 5.74
C VAL A 10 3.68 8.90 4.58
N VAL A 11 4.48 8.56 3.57
CA VAL A 11 4.04 7.72 2.45
C VAL A 11 3.65 6.32 2.95
N ALA A 12 4.41 5.74 3.90
CA ALA A 12 4.09 4.47 4.52
C ALA A 12 2.72 4.49 5.19
N ALA A 13 2.43 5.50 6.00
CA ALA A 13 1.13 5.64 6.64
C ALA A 13 0.00 5.79 5.61
N ALA A 14 0.16 6.67 4.62
CA ALA A 14 -0.85 6.93 3.59
C ALA A 14 -1.12 5.69 2.71
N ALA A 15 -0.06 5.05 2.20
CA ALA A 15 -0.17 3.85 1.38
C ALA A 15 -0.73 2.66 2.18
N ALA A 16 -0.32 2.50 3.45
CA ALA A 16 -0.83 1.46 4.31
C ALA A 16 -2.33 1.59 4.54
N PHE A 17 -2.77 2.81 4.86
CA PHE A 17 -4.17 3.15 5.04
C PHE A 17 -4.96 2.92 3.74
N ARG A 18 -4.45 3.35 2.59
CA ARG A 18 -5.09 3.15 1.28
C ARG A 18 -5.34 1.69 0.93
N GLY A 19 -4.44 0.80 1.35
CA GLY A 19 -4.56 -0.63 1.10
C GLY A 19 -5.67 -1.32 1.90
N THR A 20 -6.42 -0.61 2.76
CA THR A 20 -7.55 -1.21 3.50
C THR A 20 -8.75 -1.47 2.60
N TRP A 21 -8.91 -0.68 1.53
CA TRP A 21 -9.89 -0.94 0.49
C TRP A 21 -9.42 -2.09 -0.39
N SER A 22 -10.35 -2.95 -0.80
CA SER A 22 -10.11 -3.99 -1.80
C SER A 22 -10.97 -3.73 -3.04
N PRO A 23 -10.54 -4.18 -4.23
CA PRO A 23 -11.31 -3.98 -5.46
C PRO A 23 -12.64 -4.75 -5.46
N CYS A 24 -12.74 -5.86 -4.70
CA CYS A 24 -13.87 -6.78 -4.73
C CYS A 24 -14.91 -6.53 -3.61
N GLY A 25 -14.82 -5.43 -2.85
CA GLY A 25 -15.73 -5.12 -1.73
C GLY A 25 -15.58 -6.01 -0.50
N LEU A 26 -15.02 -7.22 -0.63
CA LEU A 26 -14.60 -8.09 0.47
C LEU A 26 -13.31 -7.54 1.07
N SER A 27 -13.42 -6.88 2.22
CA SER A 27 -12.26 -6.37 2.95
C SER A 27 -11.95 -7.26 4.14
N MET A 28 -10.72 -7.17 4.65
CA MET A 28 -10.33 -7.72 5.96
C MET A 28 -11.35 -7.36 7.06
N LEU A 29 -12.05 -6.21 6.94
CA LEU A 29 -13.07 -5.73 7.86
C LEU A 29 -14.40 -6.51 7.82
N SER A 30 -14.63 -7.38 6.83
CA SER A 30 -15.77 -8.32 6.87
C SER A 30 -15.36 -9.69 7.40
N THR A 31 -14.09 -10.08 7.24
CA THR A 31 -13.60 -11.41 7.59
C THR A 31 -13.15 -11.53 9.06
N VAL A 32 -12.43 -10.52 9.56
CA VAL A 32 -11.84 -10.50 10.90
C VAL A 32 -12.56 -9.45 11.75
N THR A 33 -13.68 -9.84 12.35
CA THR A 33 -14.53 -8.99 13.20
C THR A 33 -15.04 -9.77 14.40
N PRO A 34 -15.47 -9.10 15.49
CA PRO A 34 -16.14 -9.78 16.60
C PRO A 34 -17.28 -10.69 16.15
N LEU A 35 -18.15 -10.22 15.23
CA LEU A 35 -19.26 -11.00 14.67
C LEU A 35 -18.79 -12.29 13.97
N ALA A 36 -17.82 -12.17 13.07
CA ALA A 36 -17.31 -13.31 12.30
C ALA A 36 -16.55 -14.31 13.19
N GLU A 37 -15.76 -13.80 14.14
CA GLU A 37 -14.99 -14.62 15.07
C GLU A 37 -15.90 -15.36 16.06
N SER A 38 -16.96 -14.70 16.58
CA SER A 38 -17.95 -15.37 17.43
C SER A 38 -18.69 -16.49 16.71
N GLY A 39 -18.99 -16.30 15.42
CA GLY A 39 -19.58 -17.36 14.59
C GLY A 39 -18.68 -18.58 14.40
N ARG A 40 -17.37 -18.42 14.60
CA ARG A 40 -16.36 -19.50 14.55
C ARG A 40 -15.98 -20.02 15.94
N GLY A 41 -16.60 -19.51 17.03
CA GLY A 41 -16.22 -19.86 18.40
C GLY A 41 -14.88 -19.27 18.86
N HIS A 42 -14.34 -18.28 18.13
CA HIS A 42 -13.08 -17.62 18.44
C HIS A 42 -13.29 -16.26 19.12
N ARG A 43 -12.30 -15.83 19.92
CA ARG A 43 -12.30 -14.49 20.52
C ARG A 43 -11.52 -13.54 19.64
N TYR A 44 -12.21 -12.54 19.09
CA TYR A 44 -11.63 -11.52 18.19
C TYR A 44 -10.33 -10.90 18.71
N ARG A 45 -10.21 -10.62 20.02
CA ARG A 45 -9.00 -10.05 20.60
C ARG A 45 -7.74 -10.86 20.26
N TRP A 46 -7.83 -12.20 20.29
CA TRP A 46 -6.69 -13.07 20.01
C TRP A 46 -6.32 -13.03 18.53
N THR A 47 -7.32 -13.16 17.66
CA THR A 47 -7.14 -13.07 16.21
C THR A 47 -6.53 -11.72 15.81
N ALA A 48 -7.04 -10.62 16.37
CA ALA A 48 -6.53 -9.28 16.14
C ALA A 48 -5.09 -9.08 16.65
N THR A 49 -4.74 -9.60 17.83
CA THR A 49 -3.35 -9.55 18.34
C THR A 49 -2.40 -10.29 17.41
N TRP A 50 -2.71 -11.53 17.04
CA TRP A 50 -1.86 -12.30 16.13
C TRP A 50 -1.79 -11.69 14.74
N PHE A 51 -2.89 -11.10 14.25
CA PHE A 51 -2.90 -10.33 13.02
C PHE A 51 -1.96 -9.12 13.07
N PHE A 52 -2.01 -8.34 14.14
CA PHE A 52 -1.11 -7.20 14.31
C PHE A 52 0.36 -7.63 14.37
N LEU A 53 0.68 -8.65 15.19
CA LEU A 53 2.04 -9.19 15.31
C LEU A 53 2.55 -9.74 13.97
N GLY A 54 1.68 -10.47 13.26
CA GLY A 54 1.97 -10.94 11.91
C GLY A 54 2.27 -9.77 10.98
N ALA A 55 1.47 -8.70 11.00
CA ALA A 55 1.68 -7.54 10.13
C ALA A 55 2.97 -6.78 10.43
N VAL A 56 3.33 -6.64 11.71
CA VAL A 56 4.65 -6.10 12.11
C VAL A 56 5.78 -6.98 11.57
N LEU A 57 5.67 -8.31 11.71
CA LEU A 57 6.64 -9.25 11.15
C LEU A 57 6.70 -9.18 9.62
N GLY A 58 5.57 -9.00 8.95
CA GLY A 58 5.50 -8.80 7.49
C GLY A 58 6.22 -7.52 7.07
N GLY A 59 5.99 -6.42 7.79
CA GLY A 59 6.73 -5.17 7.61
C GLY A 59 8.24 -5.34 7.85
N ALA A 60 8.63 -6.09 8.88
CA ALA A 60 10.03 -6.43 9.14
C ALA A 60 10.65 -7.29 8.03
N THR A 61 9.86 -8.19 7.41
CA THR A 61 10.31 -9.02 6.28
C THR A 61 10.65 -8.15 5.08
N THR A 62 9.71 -7.28 4.67
CA THR A 62 9.95 -6.30 3.59
C THR A 62 11.08 -5.35 3.96
N GLY A 63 11.14 -4.91 5.21
CA GLY A 63 12.20 -4.05 5.74
C GLY A 63 13.57 -4.69 5.71
N SER A 64 13.67 -6.00 5.92
CA SER A 64 14.94 -6.73 5.82
C SER A 64 15.44 -6.78 4.37
N VAL A 65 14.54 -7.01 3.41
CA VAL A 65 14.87 -6.92 1.97
C VAL A 65 15.28 -5.50 1.60
N ALA A 66 14.54 -4.49 2.05
CA ALA A 66 14.87 -3.08 1.83
C ALA A 66 16.19 -2.68 2.52
N ALA A 67 16.51 -3.26 3.67
CA ALA A 67 17.76 -3.03 4.39
C ALA A 67 18.97 -3.58 3.62
N VAL A 68 18.85 -4.77 3.02
CA VAL A 68 19.89 -5.30 2.12
C VAL A 68 20.09 -4.37 0.92
N ALA A 69 18.99 -3.90 0.31
CA ALA A 69 19.07 -2.93 -0.77
C ALA A 69 19.68 -1.59 -0.31
N ALA A 70 19.38 -1.15 0.91
CA ALA A 70 19.95 0.06 1.50
C ALA A 70 21.46 -0.04 1.70
N VAL A 71 21.96 -1.19 2.16
CA VAL A 71 23.41 -1.43 2.25
C VAL A 71 24.07 -1.35 0.87
N GLY A 72 23.44 -1.96 -0.15
CA GLY A 72 23.93 -1.88 -1.53
C GLY A 72 23.96 -0.45 -2.08
N ILE A 73 22.90 0.34 -1.85
CA ILE A 73 22.83 1.74 -2.26
C ILE A 73 23.82 2.60 -1.49
N GLY A 74 24.00 2.36 -0.19
CA GLY A 74 24.98 3.05 0.64
C GLY A 74 26.41 2.86 0.13
N ALA A 75 26.71 1.67 -0.43
CA ALA A 75 28.02 1.39 -1.03
C ALA A 75 28.28 2.14 -2.36
N LEU A 76 27.24 2.68 -3.01
CA LEU A 76 27.39 3.48 -4.23
C LEU A 76 27.80 4.93 -3.96
N ASP A 77 27.79 5.35 -2.68
CA ASP A 77 28.14 6.71 -2.23
C ASP A 77 27.50 7.83 -3.08
N LEU A 78 26.20 7.66 -3.35
CA LEU A 78 25.45 8.62 -4.15
C LEU A 78 25.41 9.98 -3.45
N SER A 79 25.70 11.04 -4.20
CA SER A 79 25.55 12.40 -3.69
C SER A 79 24.11 12.66 -3.23
N ALA A 80 23.94 13.46 -2.17
CA ALA A 80 22.61 13.77 -1.64
C ALA A 80 21.64 14.32 -2.72
N PRO A 81 22.05 15.27 -3.60
CA PRO A 81 21.20 15.73 -4.71
C PRO A 81 20.74 14.60 -5.63
N THR A 82 21.63 13.66 -5.99
CA THR A 82 21.31 12.51 -6.83
C THR A 82 20.29 11.59 -6.15
N THR A 83 20.50 11.27 -4.88
CA THR A 83 19.57 10.42 -4.11
C THR A 83 18.18 11.03 -4.03
N TYR A 84 18.09 12.34 -3.76
CA TYR A 84 16.82 13.07 -3.75
C TYR A 84 16.18 13.16 -5.14
N ALA A 85 16.97 13.29 -6.21
CA ALA A 85 16.47 13.28 -7.58
C ALA A 85 15.84 11.93 -7.93
N ILE A 86 16.51 10.81 -7.61
CA ILE A 86 15.97 9.45 -7.82
C ILE A 86 14.69 9.25 -7.01
N ALA A 87 14.69 9.64 -5.74
CA ALA A 87 13.52 9.56 -4.86
C ALA A 87 12.34 10.40 -5.40
N GLY A 88 12.62 11.62 -5.87
CA GLY A 88 11.64 12.51 -6.46
C GLY A 88 11.02 11.94 -7.73
N VAL A 89 11.83 11.40 -8.64
CA VAL A 89 11.35 10.72 -9.86
C VAL A 89 10.49 9.50 -9.50
N ALA A 90 10.89 8.69 -8.52
CA ALA A 90 10.09 7.57 -8.05
C ALA A 90 8.73 8.02 -7.50
N ALA A 91 8.69 9.13 -6.76
CA ALA A 91 7.46 9.72 -6.24
C ALA A 91 6.55 10.26 -7.35
N VAL A 92 7.10 10.91 -8.38
CA VAL A 92 6.35 11.34 -9.57
C VAL A 92 5.75 10.14 -10.31
N CYS A 93 6.52 9.07 -10.51
CA CYS A 93 6.03 7.84 -11.13
C CYS A 93 4.90 7.20 -10.30
N ALA A 94 5.04 7.14 -8.98
CA ALA A 94 3.99 6.63 -8.09
C ALA A 94 2.71 7.47 -8.18
N ALA A 95 2.83 8.81 -8.16
CA ALA A 95 1.69 9.71 -8.36
C ALA A 95 1.06 9.54 -9.76
N GLY A 96 1.87 9.33 -10.79
CA GLY A 96 1.41 9.06 -12.15
C GLY A 96 0.60 7.76 -12.28
N LEU A 97 1.03 6.70 -11.58
CA LEU A 97 0.30 5.42 -11.53
C LEU A 97 -1.04 5.58 -10.79
N ASP A 98 -1.04 6.18 -9.59
CA ASP A 98 -2.26 6.39 -8.79
C ASP A 98 -3.24 7.40 -9.44
N GLY A 99 -2.68 8.37 -10.17
CA GLY A 99 -3.40 9.34 -10.99
C GLY A 99 -3.91 8.80 -12.32
N ARG A 100 -3.64 7.52 -12.63
CA ARG A 100 -4.03 6.83 -13.88
C ARG A 100 -3.41 7.45 -15.15
N LEU A 101 -2.29 8.16 -15.00
CA LEU A 101 -1.49 8.69 -16.11
C LEU A 101 -0.54 7.60 -16.67
N LEU A 102 -0.04 6.72 -15.80
CA LEU A 102 0.83 5.60 -16.12
C LEU A 102 0.14 4.25 -15.90
N GLY A 103 0.60 3.21 -16.61
CA GLY A 103 0.13 1.83 -16.46
C GLY A 103 -1.38 1.58 -16.70
N PRO A 104 -1.84 0.32 -16.64
CA PRO A 104 -3.25 0.02 -16.40
C PRO A 104 -3.65 0.42 -14.96
N PRO A 105 -4.95 0.57 -14.65
CA PRO A 105 -5.38 0.87 -13.28
C PRO A 105 -4.93 -0.22 -12.31
N ILE A 106 -4.38 0.21 -11.17
CA ILE A 106 -4.08 -0.62 -10.01
C ILE A 106 -5.40 -1.16 -9.42
N PRO A 107 -5.48 -2.43 -8.92
CA PRO A 107 -4.37 -3.34 -8.57
C PRO A 107 -3.86 -4.27 -9.68
N HIS A 108 -2.54 -4.51 -9.70
CA HIS A 108 -1.87 -5.40 -10.66
C HIS A 108 -1.82 -6.87 -10.23
N HIS A 109 -1.72 -7.17 -8.94
CA HIS A 109 -1.66 -8.53 -8.40
C HIS A 109 -3.03 -8.98 -7.91
N ARG A 110 -3.47 -10.19 -8.28
CA ARG A 110 -4.76 -10.77 -7.88
C ARG A 110 -4.61 -11.74 -6.71
N ARG A 111 -5.60 -11.71 -5.82
CA ARG A 111 -5.91 -12.59 -4.66
C ARG A 111 -4.76 -13.47 -4.14
N GLN A 112 -4.19 -13.08 -3.00
CA GLN A 112 -3.03 -13.76 -2.39
C GLN A 112 -3.34 -14.41 -1.03
N VAL A 113 -4.61 -14.42 -0.61
CA VAL A 113 -5.03 -14.96 0.68
C VAL A 113 -5.91 -16.18 0.42
N ASN A 114 -5.59 -17.31 1.07
CA ASN A 114 -6.38 -18.53 1.00
C ASN A 114 -7.44 -18.52 2.12
N GLU A 115 -8.71 -18.36 1.76
CA GLU A 115 -9.84 -18.25 2.68
C GLU A 115 -10.19 -19.59 3.35
N ASP A 116 -9.76 -20.73 2.79
CA ASP A 116 -9.93 -22.04 3.42
C ASP A 116 -9.24 -22.10 4.80
N TRP A 117 -8.24 -21.24 5.01
CA TRP A 117 -7.54 -21.13 6.29
C TRP A 117 -8.47 -20.75 7.43
N LEU A 118 -9.55 -20.01 7.16
CA LEU A 118 -10.53 -19.57 8.16
C LEU A 118 -11.30 -20.74 8.78
N GLY A 119 -11.53 -21.80 8.00
CA GLY A 119 -12.22 -23.02 8.46
C GLY A 119 -11.28 -24.14 8.88
N ARG A 120 -10.02 -24.10 8.43
CA ARG A 120 -9.03 -25.16 8.65
C ARG A 120 -8.12 -24.93 9.85
N TYR A 121 -7.73 -23.68 10.11
CA TYR A 121 -6.70 -23.36 11.10
C TYR A 121 -7.24 -22.61 12.32
N ARG A 122 -6.47 -22.69 13.42
CA ARG A 122 -6.75 -21.96 14.67
C ARG A 122 -6.62 -20.45 14.44
N ALA A 123 -7.39 -19.66 15.19
CA ALA A 123 -7.39 -18.19 15.20
C ALA A 123 -6.03 -17.52 15.07
N TRP A 124 -5.04 -18.00 15.83
CA TRP A 124 -3.70 -17.42 15.84
C TRP A 124 -2.91 -17.70 14.56
N VAL A 125 -3.13 -18.85 13.90
CA VAL A 125 -2.41 -19.25 12.68
C VAL A 125 -2.85 -18.38 11.52
N TYR A 126 -4.16 -18.33 11.24
CA TYR A 126 -4.64 -17.50 10.13
C TYR A 126 -4.53 -16.02 10.47
N GLY A 127 -4.71 -15.63 11.74
CA GLY A 127 -4.46 -14.27 12.21
C GLY A 127 -3.03 -13.83 11.85
N ALA A 128 -2.02 -14.57 12.32
CA ALA A 128 -0.62 -14.27 12.03
C ALA A 128 -0.28 -14.35 10.53
N GLY A 129 -0.76 -15.37 9.83
CA GLY A 129 -0.51 -15.55 8.39
C GLY A 129 -1.08 -14.42 7.54
N PHE A 130 -2.35 -14.06 7.76
CA PHE A 130 -2.99 -12.94 7.07
C PHE A 130 -2.36 -11.61 7.45
N GLY A 131 -2.04 -11.44 8.75
CA GLY A 131 -1.29 -10.29 9.24
C GLY A 131 0.01 -10.12 8.48
N TRP A 132 0.84 -11.15 8.42
CA TRP A 132 2.13 -11.14 7.72
C TRP A 132 1.98 -10.79 6.24
N GLN A 133 1.05 -11.43 5.53
CA GLN A 133 0.78 -11.11 4.12
C GLN A 133 0.39 -9.64 3.94
N ILE A 134 -0.51 -9.13 4.78
CA ILE A 134 -0.97 -7.74 4.77
C ILE A 134 0.17 -6.75 5.10
N GLY A 135 1.03 -7.13 6.05
CA GLY A 135 2.16 -6.33 6.53
C GLY A 135 3.31 -6.22 5.54
N THR A 136 3.60 -7.28 4.76
CA THR A 136 4.61 -7.20 3.70
C THR A 136 4.24 -6.18 2.62
N GLY A 137 2.94 -5.94 2.41
CA GLY A 137 2.41 -4.96 1.45
C GLY A 137 2.44 -5.42 -0.01
N VAL A 138 3.33 -6.34 -0.35
CA VAL A 138 3.48 -6.90 -1.71
C VAL A 138 2.79 -8.26 -1.86
N ALA A 139 2.50 -8.93 -0.74
CA ALA A 139 1.79 -10.20 -0.73
C ALA A 139 0.26 -10.06 -0.75
N THR A 140 -0.29 -8.91 -1.15
CA THR A 140 -1.75 -8.67 -1.23
C THR A 140 -2.09 -7.75 -2.42
N TYR A 141 -3.37 -7.38 -2.57
CA TYR A 141 -3.77 -6.35 -3.51
C TYR A 141 -3.06 -5.03 -3.20
N ILE A 142 -2.15 -4.62 -4.08
CA ILE A 142 -1.51 -3.31 -4.01
C ILE A 142 -2.49 -2.30 -4.57
N MET A 143 -2.98 -1.38 -3.74
CA MET A 143 -4.02 -0.41 -4.11
C MET A 143 -3.49 1.00 -4.41
N SER A 144 -2.19 1.19 -4.19
CA SER A 144 -1.46 2.41 -4.45
C SER A 144 -0.02 2.06 -4.78
N ALA A 145 0.54 2.73 -5.78
CA ALA A 145 1.96 2.68 -6.08
C ALA A 145 2.83 3.24 -4.93
N GLY A 146 2.21 3.90 -3.95
CA GLY A 146 2.85 4.29 -2.70
C GLY A 146 3.52 3.13 -1.96
N VAL A 147 3.02 1.89 -2.07
CA VAL A 147 3.69 0.71 -1.48
C VAL A 147 5.08 0.49 -2.07
N TYR A 148 5.22 0.61 -3.40
CA TYR A 148 6.54 0.52 -4.05
C TYR A 148 7.43 1.70 -3.68
N LEU A 149 6.85 2.89 -3.57
CA LEU A 149 7.57 4.08 -3.16
C LEU A 149 8.14 3.93 -1.73
N VAL A 150 7.40 3.34 -0.79
CA VAL A 150 7.91 3.06 0.57
C VAL A 150 9.19 2.22 0.50
N ILE A 151 9.18 1.14 -0.29
CA ILE A 151 10.35 0.25 -0.42
C ILE A 151 11.52 0.99 -1.07
N ALA A 152 11.26 1.77 -2.13
CA ALA A 152 12.28 2.56 -2.81
C ALA A 152 12.88 3.63 -1.87
N LEU A 153 12.06 4.37 -1.13
CA LEU A 153 12.53 5.38 -0.18
C LEU A 153 13.30 4.76 0.97
N ALA A 154 12.85 3.62 1.50
CA ALA A 154 13.55 2.86 2.52
C ALA A 154 14.95 2.45 2.05
N ALA A 155 15.06 1.90 0.84
CA ALA A 155 16.35 1.52 0.25
C ALA A 155 17.25 2.75 0.00
N LEU A 156 16.70 3.84 -0.54
CA LEU A 156 17.43 5.08 -0.83
C LEU A 156 17.95 5.80 0.41
N THR A 157 17.55 5.41 1.63
CA THR A 157 18.16 5.94 2.85
C THR A 157 19.64 5.57 2.98
N GLY A 158 20.10 4.50 2.31
CA GLY A 158 21.47 3.99 2.46
C GLY A 158 21.77 3.38 3.84
N ASP A 159 20.79 3.34 4.75
CA ASP A 159 20.94 2.85 6.12
C ASP A 159 19.96 1.71 6.40
N PRO A 160 20.44 0.50 6.74
CA PRO A 160 19.58 -0.65 6.99
C PRO A 160 18.60 -0.43 8.15
N ARG A 161 18.96 0.37 9.17
CA ARG A 161 18.09 0.64 10.31
C ARG A 161 16.90 1.49 9.90
N SER A 162 17.15 2.57 9.16
CA SER A 162 16.12 3.44 8.60
C SER A 162 15.17 2.69 7.67
N ALA A 163 15.71 1.82 6.82
CA ALA A 163 14.90 0.97 5.94
C ALA A 163 13.96 0.05 6.74
N LEU A 164 14.47 -0.60 7.78
CA LEU A 164 13.68 -1.46 8.65
C LEU A 164 12.58 -0.67 9.37
N VAL A 165 12.90 0.50 9.94
CA VAL A 165 11.93 1.35 10.65
C VAL A 165 10.78 1.77 9.74
N VAL A 166 11.07 2.21 8.51
CA VAL A 166 10.03 2.66 7.56
C VAL A 166 9.09 1.51 7.19
N CYS A 167 9.62 0.31 6.90
CA CYS A 167 8.81 -0.83 6.52
C CYS A 167 8.07 -1.48 7.71
N VAL A 168 8.66 -1.49 8.90
CA VAL A 168 7.97 -1.92 10.14
C VAL A 168 6.83 -0.98 10.47
N ALA A 169 7.03 0.35 10.34
CA ALA A 169 5.96 1.33 10.52
C ALA A 169 4.82 1.10 9.52
N PHE A 170 5.14 0.84 8.25
CA PHE A 170 4.15 0.44 7.25
C PHE A 170 3.34 -0.78 7.71
N GLY A 171 4.01 -1.86 8.10
CA GLY A 171 3.38 -3.10 8.58
C GLY A 171 2.52 -2.89 9.84
N ALA A 172 2.99 -2.09 10.79
CA ALA A 172 2.25 -1.75 12.01
C ALA A 172 0.98 -0.96 11.72
N VAL A 173 1.05 0.03 10.82
CA VAL A 173 -0.13 0.79 10.37
C VAL A 173 -1.12 -0.13 9.68
N ARG A 174 -0.66 -0.99 8.75
CA ARG A 174 -1.51 -2.00 8.09
C ARG A 174 -2.19 -2.92 9.10
N GLY A 175 -1.43 -3.46 10.06
CA GLY A 175 -1.92 -4.36 11.10
C GLY A 175 -2.98 -3.70 11.99
N SER A 176 -2.79 -2.43 12.32
CA SER A 176 -3.70 -1.66 13.17
C SER A 176 -5.09 -1.45 12.55
N MET A 177 -5.22 -1.61 11.23
CA MET A 177 -6.50 -1.46 10.54
C MET A 177 -7.53 -2.50 10.98
N VAL A 178 -7.10 -3.64 11.55
CA VAL A 178 -8.00 -4.64 12.13
C VAL A 178 -8.89 -4.04 13.22
N LEU A 179 -8.39 -3.02 13.94
CA LEU A 179 -9.11 -2.37 15.03
C LEU A 179 -10.32 -1.54 14.57
N ILE A 180 -10.37 -1.14 13.28
CA ILE A 180 -11.55 -0.49 12.70
C ILE A 180 -12.76 -1.43 12.79
N GLY A 181 -12.55 -2.73 12.61
CA GLY A 181 -13.57 -3.77 12.72
C GLY A 181 -13.95 -4.16 14.15
N ALA A 182 -13.26 -3.65 15.18
CA ALA A 182 -13.40 -4.10 16.57
C ALA A 182 -14.80 -3.89 17.16
N ARG A 183 -15.62 -3.02 16.56
CA ARG A 183 -16.99 -2.76 17.00
C ARG A 183 -18.04 -3.49 16.18
N ILE A 184 -17.67 -4.25 15.14
CA ILE A 184 -18.61 -4.93 14.25
C ILE A 184 -19.11 -6.21 14.94
N THR A 185 -20.22 -6.08 15.66
CA THR A 185 -20.87 -7.15 16.45
C THR A 185 -22.24 -7.55 15.89
N SER A 186 -22.73 -6.89 14.83
CA SER A 186 -24.01 -7.19 14.18
C SER A 186 -23.93 -6.96 12.67
N ALA A 187 -24.82 -7.60 11.91
CA ALA A 187 -24.87 -7.48 10.45
C ALA A 187 -25.19 -6.05 9.99
N GLU A 188 -26.09 -5.36 10.69
CA GLU A 188 -26.47 -3.97 10.38
C GLU A 188 -25.28 -3.02 10.58
N ARG A 189 -24.45 -3.28 11.60
CA ARG A 189 -23.24 -2.48 11.84
C ARG A 189 -22.18 -2.77 10.79
N LEU A 190 -22.03 -4.03 10.36
CA LEU A 190 -21.16 -4.39 9.25
C LEU A 190 -21.57 -3.65 7.96
N ALA A 191 -22.86 -3.66 7.62
CA ALA A 191 -23.39 -2.95 6.44
C ALA A 191 -23.11 -1.44 6.50
N ARG A 192 -23.42 -0.78 7.63
CA ARG A 192 -23.12 0.66 7.82
C ARG A 192 -21.63 0.99 7.71
N VAL A 193 -20.75 0.15 8.29
CA VAL A 193 -19.30 0.36 8.17
C VAL A 193 -18.87 0.20 6.72
N HIS A 194 -19.40 -0.79 6.00
CA HIS A 194 -19.08 -1.02 4.59
C HIS A 194 -19.50 0.17 3.71
N GLU A 195 -20.74 0.66 3.85
CA GLU A 195 -21.24 1.86 3.16
C GLU A 195 -20.37 3.08 3.45
N ARG A 196 -20.02 3.30 4.71
CA ARG A 196 -19.14 4.41 5.11
C ARG A 196 -17.76 4.23 4.49
N PHE A 197 -17.18 3.04 4.55
CA PHE A 197 -15.85 2.78 3.97
C PHE A 197 -15.86 3.08 2.47
N GLU A 198 -16.91 2.66 1.77
CA GLU A 198 -17.01 2.86 0.33
C GLU A 198 -17.20 4.33 -0.06
N ALA A 199 -17.96 5.10 0.73
CA ALA A 199 -18.07 6.55 0.57
C ALA A 199 -16.71 7.28 0.69
N TRP A 200 -15.78 6.74 1.49
CA TRP A 200 -14.44 7.31 1.66
C TRP A 200 -13.41 6.81 0.63
N ARG A 201 -13.75 5.84 -0.23
CA ARG A 201 -12.82 5.25 -1.21
C ARG A 201 -12.14 6.31 -2.07
N GLU A 202 -12.94 7.18 -2.69
CA GLU A 202 -12.46 8.19 -3.62
C GLU A 202 -11.77 9.37 -2.90
N PRO A 203 -12.33 9.95 -1.81
CA PRO A 203 -11.62 10.92 -0.99
C PRO A 203 -10.23 10.44 -0.53
N VAL A 204 -10.13 9.20 -0.04
CA VAL A 204 -8.85 8.64 0.42
C VAL A 204 -7.89 8.43 -0.74
N ARG A 205 -8.37 7.95 -1.90
CA ARG A 205 -7.53 7.85 -3.11
C ARG A 205 -6.94 9.21 -3.50
N ARG A 206 -7.73 10.28 -3.48
CA ARG A 206 -7.26 11.64 -3.77
C ARG A 206 -6.29 12.15 -2.72
N GLY A 207 -6.57 11.91 -1.43
CA GLY A 207 -5.66 12.26 -0.34
C GLY A 207 -4.29 11.59 -0.49
N VAL A 208 -4.27 10.29 -0.80
CA VAL A 208 -3.02 9.54 -1.03
C VAL A 208 -2.28 10.06 -2.25
N LEU A 209 -2.98 10.34 -3.35
CA LEU A 209 -2.37 11.00 -4.52
C LEU A 209 -1.74 12.35 -4.13
N GLY A 210 -2.42 13.15 -3.32
CA GLY A 210 -1.90 14.41 -2.79
C GLY A 210 -0.62 14.21 -1.97
N VAL A 211 -0.57 13.17 -1.13
CA VAL A 211 0.65 12.79 -0.37
C VAL A 211 1.79 12.41 -1.31
N LEU A 212 1.54 11.65 -2.37
CA LEU A 212 2.58 11.27 -3.35
C LEU A 212 3.12 12.48 -4.12
N VAL A 213 2.25 13.41 -4.52
CA VAL A 213 2.65 14.67 -5.17
C VAL A 213 3.46 15.53 -4.19
N LEU A 214 3.01 15.67 -2.94
CA LEU A 214 3.73 16.42 -1.93
C LEU A 214 5.11 15.80 -1.64
N ALA A 215 5.20 14.47 -1.57
CA ALA A 215 6.47 13.77 -1.45
C ALA A 215 7.42 14.13 -2.59
N ALA A 216 6.95 14.10 -3.84
CA ALA A 216 7.76 14.50 -5.01
C ALA A 216 8.26 15.96 -4.89
N VAL A 217 7.41 16.90 -4.46
CA VAL A 217 7.79 18.30 -4.27
C VAL A 217 8.84 18.45 -3.17
N VAL A 218 8.62 17.84 -2.00
CA VAL A 218 9.56 17.92 -0.86
C VAL A 218 10.91 17.33 -1.23
N LEU A 219 10.94 16.20 -1.93
CA LEU A 219 12.18 15.55 -2.38
C LEU A 219 12.90 16.38 -3.45
N ALA A 220 12.16 16.99 -4.39
CA ALA A 220 12.71 17.90 -5.37
C ALA A 220 13.38 19.12 -4.71
N VAL A 221 12.69 19.77 -3.76
CA VAL A 221 13.23 20.92 -3.02
C VAL A 221 14.46 20.53 -2.21
N ALA A 222 14.43 19.38 -1.52
CA ALA A 222 15.55 18.90 -0.71
C ALA A 222 16.81 18.56 -1.54
N GLY A 223 16.64 18.13 -2.80
CA GLY A 223 17.74 17.83 -3.72
C GLY A 223 18.24 19.00 -4.54
N GLY A 224 17.66 20.19 -4.39
CA GLY A 224 18.05 21.39 -5.13
C GLY A 224 17.79 21.30 -6.64
N ALA A 225 18.52 22.10 -7.42
CA ALA A 225 18.26 22.28 -8.86
C ALA A 225 18.20 20.96 -9.65
N VAL A 226 19.10 20.02 -9.36
CA VAL A 226 19.16 18.71 -10.05
C VAL A 226 17.87 17.92 -9.83
N ALA A 227 17.40 17.83 -8.58
CA ALA A 227 16.19 17.09 -8.26
C ALA A 227 14.92 17.81 -8.77
N VAL A 228 14.91 19.14 -8.77
CA VAL A 228 13.83 19.94 -9.36
C VAL A 228 13.72 19.69 -10.86
N VAL A 229 14.83 19.76 -11.59
CA VAL A 229 14.84 19.51 -13.04
C VAL A 229 14.38 18.08 -13.34
N ALA A 230 14.87 17.09 -12.59
CA ALA A 230 14.46 15.69 -12.76
C ALA A 230 12.96 15.48 -12.47
N ALA A 231 12.43 16.11 -11.42
CA ALA A 231 11.01 16.04 -11.07
C ALA A 231 10.13 16.70 -12.15
N ILE A 232 10.52 17.87 -12.67
CA ILE A 232 9.78 18.55 -13.75
C ILE A 232 9.82 17.71 -15.03
N ALA A 233 11.00 17.22 -15.42
CA ALA A 233 11.16 16.41 -16.62
C ALA A 233 10.30 15.13 -16.55
N SER A 234 10.37 14.41 -15.42
CA SER A 234 9.54 13.22 -15.21
C SER A 234 8.04 13.55 -15.18
N ALA A 235 7.62 14.63 -14.52
CA ALA A 235 6.20 15.03 -14.49
C ALA A 235 5.67 15.37 -15.88
N THR A 236 6.48 16.04 -16.71
CA THR A 236 6.15 16.35 -18.12
C THR A 236 6.00 15.08 -18.95
N VAL A 237 6.92 14.11 -18.80
CA VAL A 237 6.84 12.81 -19.49
C VAL A 237 5.59 12.06 -19.06
N VAL A 238 5.33 11.95 -17.76
CA VAL A 238 4.15 11.26 -17.22
C VAL A 238 2.85 11.89 -17.71
N SER A 239 2.78 13.23 -17.70
CA SER A 239 1.60 13.97 -18.15
C SER A 239 1.35 13.80 -19.65
N THR A 240 2.43 13.84 -20.45
CA THR A 240 2.38 13.60 -21.91
C THR A 240 1.89 12.20 -22.22
N ILE A 241 2.41 11.17 -21.55
CA ILE A 241 1.95 9.77 -21.68
C ILE A 241 0.45 9.67 -21.35
N GLY A 242 0.03 10.29 -20.25
CA GLY A 242 -1.37 10.32 -19.82
C GLY A 242 -2.29 11.03 -20.83
N ALA A 243 -1.82 12.11 -21.46
CA ALA A 243 -2.55 12.81 -22.52
C ALA A 243 -2.70 11.94 -23.78
N ILE A 244 -1.60 11.34 -24.26
CA ILE A 244 -1.61 10.42 -25.42
C ILE A 244 -2.58 9.26 -25.20
N ARG A 245 -2.58 8.67 -24.00
CA ARG A 245 -3.47 7.56 -23.66
C ARG A 245 -4.93 7.96 -23.62
N ARG A 246 -5.25 9.18 -23.14
CA ARG A 246 -6.61 9.72 -23.17
C ARG A 246 -7.11 9.89 -24.59
N VAL A 247 -6.26 10.41 -25.48
CA VAL A 247 -6.59 10.54 -26.92
C VAL A 247 -6.78 9.17 -27.57
N ARG A 248 -5.89 8.20 -27.31
CA ARG A 248 -5.95 6.86 -27.91
C ARG A 248 -7.14 6.02 -27.43
N ARG A 249 -7.66 6.24 -26.23
CA ARG A 249 -8.69 5.35 -25.66
C ARG A 249 -10.07 5.50 -26.29
N GLY A 250 -10.38 6.59 -27.02
CA GLY A 250 -11.76 6.83 -27.46
C GLY A 250 -12.74 6.79 -26.28
N SER A 251 -14.06 6.83 -26.51
CA SER A 251 -15.04 6.72 -25.42
C SER A 251 -14.77 5.51 -24.52
N PRO A 252 -14.89 5.63 -23.19
CA PRO A 252 -14.44 4.59 -22.27
C PRO A 252 -15.24 3.30 -22.48
N ALA A 253 -14.54 2.22 -22.84
CA ALA A 253 -15.08 0.88 -22.67
C ALA A 253 -15.39 0.65 -21.18
N PRO A 254 -16.51 -0.02 -20.84
CA PRO A 254 -16.88 -0.28 -19.46
C PRO A 254 -15.73 -0.99 -18.74
N ALA A 255 -15.43 -0.52 -17.53
CA ALA A 255 -14.41 -1.10 -16.69
C ALA A 255 -14.73 -2.59 -16.51
N ALA A 256 -13.86 -3.47 -17.00
CA ALA A 256 -13.95 -4.88 -16.67
C ALA A 256 -13.92 -4.99 -15.14
N ASP A 257 -15.02 -5.46 -14.56
CA ASP A 257 -15.15 -5.66 -13.12
C ASP A 257 -13.97 -6.50 -12.64
N ALA A 258 -13.17 -5.94 -11.73
CA ALA A 258 -12.10 -6.69 -11.06
C ALA A 258 -12.64 -7.96 -10.36
N CYS A 259 -13.96 -8.07 -10.21
CA CYS A 259 -14.70 -9.20 -9.66
C CYS A 259 -15.28 -10.18 -10.72
N SER A 260 -15.49 -9.80 -11.99
CA SER A 260 -16.19 -10.67 -12.96
C SER A 260 -15.32 -11.78 -13.56
N ILE A 261 -13.99 -11.69 -13.45
CA ILE A 261 -13.06 -12.77 -13.83
C ILE A 261 -12.86 -13.76 -12.66
N VAL A 262 -13.86 -13.90 -11.79
CA VAL A 262 -13.94 -14.97 -10.77
C VAL A 262 -14.87 -16.09 -11.24
N GLY A 263 -15.78 -15.83 -12.18
CA GLY A 263 -16.73 -16.83 -12.69
C GLY A 263 -16.26 -17.69 -13.86
N ALA A 264 -15.19 -17.31 -14.57
CA ALA A 264 -14.82 -17.94 -15.86
C ALA A 264 -13.71 -19.01 -15.76
N ALA A 265 -13.19 -19.31 -14.56
CA ALA A 265 -12.15 -20.32 -14.37
C ALA A 265 -12.59 -21.46 -13.44
N ALA A 266 -13.90 -21.63 -13.27
CA ALA A 266 -14.51 -22.76 -12.57
C ALA A 266 -15.56 -23.42 -13.49
N THR A 267 -15.10 -23.88 -14.64
CA THR A 267 -15.77 -24.88 -15.49
C THR A 267 -14.72 -25.81 -16.06
#